data_AF-A0A975MAF7-F1
#
_entry.id   AF-A0A975MAF7-F1
#
_cell.length_a   1.000
_cell.length_b   1.000
_cell.length_c   1.000
_cell.angle_alpha   90.00
_cell.angle_beta   90.00
_cell.angle_gamma   90.00
#
_symmetry.space_group_name_H-M   'P 1'
#
loop_
_entity.id
_entity.type
_entity.pdbx_description
1 polymer ?
#
loop_
_entity_poly.entity_id
_entity_poly.type
_entity_poly.pdbx_seq_one_letter_code
_entity_poly.pdbx_strand_id
1 'polypeptide(L)' 'MPQQTIEFEIEDNLTVDQNVATFVNKLKDLNPGLAQILSTALPDLSNDAAIDQGQLLDQLLAAISAPLDPAEQNGGSAS' A
#
# COMPACT_ATOMS: atom_id res chain seq x y z
N MET A 1 16.87 -4.54 8.04
CA MET A 1 15.61 -4.08 8.63
C MET A 1 14.78 -5.31 8.99
N PRO A 2 14.11 -5.34 10.15
CA PRO A 2 13.21 -6.45 10.47
C PRO A 2 12.08 -6.50 9.42
N GLN A 3 11.79 -7.68 8.87
CA GLN A 3 10.61 -7.86 8.04
C GLN A 3 9.38 -7.72 8.91
N GLN A 4 8.60 -6.66 8.70
CA GLN A 4 7.27 -6.57 9.29
C GLN A 4 6.31 -7.39 8.42
N THR A 5 5.82 -8.49 8.97
CA THR A 5 4.86 -9.36 8.30
C THR A 5 3.45 -8.86 8.63
N ILE A 6 2.64 -8.60 7.60
CA ILE A 6 1.19 -8.42 7.78
C ILE A 6 0.56 -9.80 7.80
N GLU A 7 -0.06 -10.17 8.92
CA GLU A 7 -1.02 -11.26 8.93
C GLU A 7 -2.35 -10.74 8.34
N PHE A 8 -2.66 -11.20 7.14
CA PHE A 8 -3.93 -10.98 6.45
C PHE A 8 -4.50 -12.34 6.04
N GLU A 9 -5.75 -12.58 6.43
CA GLU A 9 -6.55 -13.72 6.00
C GLU A 9 -7.77 -13.20 5.25
N ILE A 10 -8.17 -13.94 4.22
CA ILE A 10 -9.44 -13.70 3.54
C ILE A 10 -10.51 -14.39 4.38
N GLU A 11 -11.48 -13.62 4.87
CA GLU A 11 -12.59 -14.20 5.60
C GLU A 11 -13.74 -14.54 4.64
N ASP A 12 -14.14 -15.81 4.60
CA ASP A 12 -15.21 -16.33 3.73
C ASP A 12 -16.60 -15.74 4.04
N ASN A 13 -16.79 -15.20 5.24
CA ASN A 13 -18.02 -14.54 5.66
C ASN A 13 -18.10 -13.07 5.23
N LEU A 14 -17.03 -12.52 4.63
CA LEU A 14 -16.94 -11.14 4.16
C LEU A 14 -17.05 -11.07 2.64
N THR A 15 -17.60 -9.96 2.14
CA THR A 15 -17.54 -9.66 0.71
C THR A 15 -16.11 -9.34 0.27
N VAL A 16 -15.85 -9.37 -1.04
CA VAL A 16 -14.56 -8.96 -1.59
C VAL A 16 -14.21 -7.52 -1.16
N ASP A 17 -15.16 -6.58 -1.23
CA ASP A 17 -14.95 -5.20 -0.78
C ASP A 17 -14.59 -5.10 0.71
N GLN A 18 -15.19 -5.93 1.57
CA GLN A 18 -14.89 -5.97 2.99
C GLN A 18 -13.50 -6.55 3.28
N ASN A 19 -13.10 -7.57 2.54
CA ASN A 19 -11.75 -8.14 2.61
C ASN A 19 -10.70 -7.12 2.10
N VAL A 20 -10.99 -6.42 1.00
CA VAL A 20 -10.16 -5.33 0.45
C VAL A 20 -10.02 -4.19 1.45
N ALA A 21 -11.13 -3.75 2.06
CA ALA A 21 -11.10 -2.69 3.07
C ALA A 21 -10.26 -3.08 4.29
N THR A 22 -10.39 -4.34 4.74
CA THR A 22 -9.60 -4.89 5.85
C THR A 22 -8.10 -4.92 5.52
N PHE A 23 -7.76 -5.39 4.32
CA PHE A 23 -6.39 -5.42 3.82
C PHE A 23 -5.78 -4.02 3.75
N VAL A 24 -6.48 -3.06 3.12
CA VAL A 24 -6.03 -1.67 3.00
C VAL A 24 -5.81 -1.04 4.37
N ASN A 25 -6.71 -1.29 5.33
CA ASN A 25 -6.55 -0.76 6.67
C ASN A 25 -5.33 -1.32 7.39
N LYS A 26 -5.06 -2.64 7.30
CA LYS A 26 -3.82 -3.23 7.82
C LYS A 26 -2.57 -2.68 7.14
N LEU A 27 -2.67 -2.40 5.84
CA LEU A 27 -1.55 -1.88 5.05
C LEU A 27 -1.20 -0.43 5.41
N LYS A 28 -2.19 0.39 5.82
CA LYS A 28 -1.97 1.80 6.23
C LYS A 28 -0.95 1.92 7.35
N ASP A 29 -0.94 0.97 8.29
CA ASP A 29 -0.06 0.99 9.45
C ASP A 29 1.42 0.75 9.08
N LEU A 30 1.68 0.14 7.94
CA LEU A 30 3.04 -0.15 7.45
C LEU A 30 3.48 0.76 6.33
N ASN A 31 2.57 1.05 5.40
CA ASN A 31 2.85 1.92 4.27
C ASN A 31 1.57 2.67 3.87
N PRO A 32 1.37 3.88 4.42
CA PRO A 32 0.17 4.68 4.14
C PRO A 32 0.07 5.08 2.67
N GLY A 33 1.19 5.31 1.99
CA GLY A 33 1.22 5.64 0.57
C GLY A 33 0.74 4.48 -0.32
N LEU A 34 1.27 3.28 -0.06
CA LEU A 34 0.86 2.07 -0.77
C LEU A 34 -0.61 1.72 -0.48
N ALA A 35 -1.04 1.87 0.78
CA ALA A 35 -2.43 1.64 1.15
C ALA A 35 -3.40 2.60 0.44
N GLN A 36 -3.02 3.86 0.29
CA GLN A 36 -3.84 4.84 -0.43
C GLN A 36 -4.03 4.45 -1.90
N ILE A 37 -2.96 4.06 -2.60
CA ILE A 37 -3.03 3.65 -4.02
C ILE A 37 -3.88 2.40 -4.18
N LEU A 38 -3.65 1.38 -3.34
CA LEU A 38 -4.39 0.13 -3.43
C LEU A 38 -5.85 0.29 -3.02
N SER A 39 -6.18 1.24 -2.14
CA SER A 39 -7.56 1.54 -1.76
C SER A 39 -8.42 2.04 -2.93
N THR A 40 -7.80 2.68 -3.92
CA THR A 40 -8.45 3.14 -5.14
C THR A 40 -8.48 2.07 -6.22
N ALA A 41 -7.42 1.26 -6.35
CA ALA A 41 -7.31 0.29 -7.46
C ALA A 41 -8.03 -1.05 -7.20
N LEU A 42 -8.04 -1.54 -5.95
CA LEU A 42 -8.61 -2.85 -5.62
C LEU A 42 -10.14 -2.92 -5.79
N PRO A 43 -10.94 -1.88 -5.45
CA PRO A 43 -12.37 -1.90 -5.72
C PRO A 43 -12.71 -1.97 -7.21
N ASP A 44 -11.93 -1.29 -8.06
CA ASP A 44 -12.11 -1.33 -9.51
C ASP A 44 -11.81 -2.73 -10.06
N LEU A 45 -10.77 -3.40 -9.53
CA LEU A 45 -10.47 -4.81 -9.87
C LEU A 45 -11.61 -5.73 -9.46
N SER A 46 -12.19 -5.51 -8.28
CA SER A 46 -13.30 -6.32 -7.77
C SER A 46 -14.57 -6.17 -8.61
N ASN A 47 -14.75 -5.02 -9.26
CA ASN A 47 -15.92 -4.73 -10.09
C ASN A 47 -15.70 -5.02 -11.58
N ASP A 48 -14.57 -5.66 -11.94
CA ASP A 48 -14.17 -5.88 -13.35
C ASP A 48 -14.17 -4.57 -14.17
N ALA A 49 -13.86 -3.46 -13.50
CA ALA A 49 -13.73 -2.17 -14.15
C ALA A 49 -12.41 -2.13 -14.91
N ALA A 50 -12.41 -1.46 -16.06
CA ALA A 50 -11.19 -1.25 -16.81
C ALA A 50 -10.23 -0.36 -16.00
N ILE A 51 -9.08 -0.92 -15.62
CA ILE A 51 -8.03 -0.19 -14.91
C ILE A 51 -6.96 0.22 -15.90
N ASP A 52 -6.54 1.48 -15.79
CA ASP A 52 -5.33 1.95 -16.45
C ASP A 52 -4.11 1.40 -15.69
N GLN A 53 -3.63 0.25 -16.16
CA GLN A 53 -2.47 -0.42 -15.57
C GLN A 53 -1.20 0.44 -15.61
N GLY A 54 -1.05 1.34 -16.60
CA GLY A 54 0.09 2.24 -16.67
C GLY A 54 0.08 3.25 -15.52
N GLN A 55 -1.07 3.91 -15.31
CA GLN A 55 -1.28 4.81 -14.18
C GLN A 55 -1.10 4.11 -12.83
N LEU A 56 -1.62 2.88 -12.68
CA LEU A 56 -1.47 2.13 -11.44
C LEU A 56 0.01 1.82 -11.14
N LEU A 57 0.77 1.38 -12.15
CA LEU A 57 2.19 1.09 -12.00
C LEU A 57 3.02 2.34 -11.68
N ASP A 58 2.71 3.47 -12.31
CA ASP A 58 3.38 4.75 -12.03
C ASP A 58 3.13 5.20 -10.59
N GLN A 59 1.88 5.07 -10.10
CA GLN A 59 1.53 5.39 -8.73
C GLN A 59 2.24 4.47 -7.73
N LEU A 60 2.24 3.16 -7.98
CA LEU A 60 2.94 2.18 -7.14
C LEU A 60 4.44 2.48 -7.07
N LEU A 61 5.07 2.76 -8.21
CA LEU A 61 6.47 3.11 -8.29
C LEU A 61 6.76 4.39 -7.49
N ALA A 62 5.91 5.40 -7.58
CA ALA A 62 6.05 6.64 -6.81
C ALA A 62 5.95 6.39 -5.30
N ALA A 63 5.05 5.54 -4.84
CA ALA A 63 4.90 5.24 -3.40
C ALA A 63 6.02 4.39 -2.81
N ILE A 64 6.63 3.48 -3.58
CA ILE A 64 7.79 2.70 -3.12
C ILE A 64 9.11 3.48 -3.26
N SER A 65 9.15 4.48 -4.14
CA SER A 65 10.35 5.30 -4.39
C SER A 65 10.37 6.60 -3.57
N ALA A 66 9.25 6.95 -2.94
CA ALA A 66 9.21 8.05 -1.98
C ALA A 66 10.15 7.73 -0.81
N PRO A 67 11.08 8.64 -0.45
CA PRO A 67 11.96 8.41 0.68
C PRO A 67 11.09 8.25 1.94
N LEU A 68 11.25 7.12 2.63
CA LEU A 68 10.85 6.98 4.03
C LEU A 68 11.54 8.14 4.76
N ASP A 69 10.77 8.99 5.46
CA ASP A 69 11.18 10.27 6.02
C ASP A 69 12.69 10.49 6.28
N PRO A 70 13.27 11.65 5.88
CA PRO A 70 14.67 12.00 6.14
C PRO A 70 15.03 12.24 7.63
N ALA A 71 14.17 11.87 8.57
CA ALA A 71 14.42 12.02 10.01
C ALA A 71 15.59 11.15 10.53
N GLU A 72 16.06 10.16 9.75
CA GLU A 72 17.26 9.35 10.07
C GLU A 72 18.52 9.74 9.27
N GLN A 73 18.50 10.83 8.49
CA GLN A 73 19.70 11.31 7.77
C GLN A 73 20.44 12.47 8.44
N ASN A 74 20.11 12.84 9.69
CA ASN A 74 20.88 13.82 10.46
C ASN A 74 21.86 13.13 11.42
N GLY A 75 22.83 12.42 10.86
CA GLY A 75 23.79 11.62 11.61
C GLY A 75 25.08 11.31 10.85
N GLY A 76 25.77 12.35 10.35
CA GLY A 76 27.09 12.25 9.74
C GLY A 76 27.07 12.77 8.30
N SER A 77 27.82 13.80 7.93
CA SER A 77 29.20 14.03 8.32
C SER A 77 29.46 15.49 8.66
N ALA A 78 30.02 15.69 9.86
CA ALA A 78 30.95 16.77 10.11
C ALA A 78 32.28 16.45 9.39
N SER A 79 33.00 17.53 9.03
CA SER A 79 34.38 17.62 8.51
C SER A 79 34.48 17.89 7.01
#